data_AF-A0A4Q1CGN6-F1
#
_entry.id   AF-A0A4Q1CGN6-F1
#
_cell.length_a   1.000
_cell.length_b   1.000
_cell.length_c   1.000
_cell.angle_alpha   90.00
_cell.angle_beta   90.00
_cell.angle_gamma   90.00
#
_symmetry.space_group_name_H-M   'P 1'
#
loop_
_entity.id
_entity.type
_entity.pdbx_description
1 polymer ?
#
loop_
_entity_poly.entity_id
_entity_poly.type
_entity_poly.pdbx_seq_one_letter_code
_entity_poly.pdbx_strand_id
1 'polypeptide(L)'
;MRDDFSAKTKEILAKRVTHKCSNPDCKKPTIGPNSDPNKTVLIGVAAHITAASVGGPRYNADLSQEERADIDNAIWLCQNCSALIDKDTVKYTVPLLEKWKINAEDEAFKALQQRNYADTPKADQARPYAEAELIWTHGFKRPQGASQKTNEIYGDTPISIMQVIWYNHIAWNYELKIYNNSSVGLFNLKLHQHHSNSFFHLKEKLPKINNLPPYRDLSLRAETSRFFEGTGEEANKIMKPHFPDQLQGLRLLLEYTGEDRKTYFTELTLNGNTLTIVHLDEKPNDY
;
A
#
# COMPACT_ATOMS: atom_id res chain seq x y z
N MET A 1 -11.37 21.89 53.76
CA MET A 1 -11.58 20.51 53.26
C MET A 1 -11.39 20.54 51.75
N ARG A 2 -10.79 19.51 51.14
CA ARG A 2 -10.50 19.45 49.70
C ARG A 2 -11.37 18.35 49.08
N ASP A 3 -12.08 18.68 48.01
CA ASP A 3 -13.00 17.76 47.33
C ASP A 3 -12.24 16.91 46.31
N ASP A 4 -11.56 15.87 46.80
CA ASP A 4 -10.72 15.01 45.99
C ASP A 4 -11.50 13.95 45.21
N PHE A 5 -11.02 13.65 43.99
CA PHE A 5 -11.57 12.59 43.15
C PHE A 5 -11.44 11.20 43.81
N SER A 6 -12.49 10.38 43.66
CA SER A 6 -12.45 8.97 44.07
C SER A 6 -11.37 8.19 43.28
N ALA A 7 -10.90 7.06 43.83
CA ALA A 7 -9.96 6.19 43.13
C ALA A 7 -10.52 5.69 41.78
N LYS A 8 -11.82 5.36 41.75
CA LYS A 8 -12.54 4.96 40.53
C LYS A 8 -12.54 6.07 39.48
N THR A 9 -12.79 7.32 39.88
CA THR A 9 -12.77 8.47 38.97
C THR A 9 -11.38 8.66 38.35
N LYS A 10 -10.32 8.57 39.16
CA LYS A 10 -8.92 8.69 38.70
C LYS A 10 -8.57 7.59 37.67
N GLU A 11 -8.99 6.36 37.94
CA GLU A 11 -8.74 5.23 37.05
C GLU A 11 -9.47 5.37 35.71
N ILE A 12 -10.77 5.72 35.74
CA ILE A 12 -11.56 5.93 34.52
C ILE A 12 -10.96 7.06 33.70
N LEU A 13 -10.63 8.19 34.33
CA LEU A 13 -10.05 9.36 33.66
C LEU A 13 -8.73 9.01 32.96
N ALA A 14 -7.85 8.25 33.63
CA ALA A 14 -6.59 7.82 33.04
C ALA A 14 -6.80 6.90 31.82
N LYS A 15 -7.73 5.94 31.92
CA LYS A 15 -8.04 4.99 30.84
C LYS A 15 -8.64 5.68 29.61
N ARG A 16 -9.50 6.68 29.80
CA ARG A 16 -10.13 7.46 28.70
C ARG A 16 -9.12 8.10 27.75
N VAL A 17 -7.92 8.40 28.24
CA VAL A 17 -6.82 9.00 27.44
C VAL A 17 -5.63 8.06 27.28
N THR A 18 -5.81 6.75 27.47
CA THR A 18 -4.75 5.73 27.35
C THR A 18 -3.51 6.06 28.21
N HIS A 19 -3.73 6.56 29.42
CA HIS A 19 -2.68 7.02 30.33
C HIS A 19 -1.70 8.04 29.71
N LYS A 20 -2.12 8.88 28.76
CA LYS A 20 -1.30 9.97 28.20
C LYS A 20 -1.71 11.31 28.77
N CYS A 21 -0.75 12.21 28.94
CA CYS A 21 -1.01 13.57 29.39
C CYS A 21 -1.92 14.32 28.41
N SER A 22 -3.04 14.89 28.88
CA SER A 22 -3.98 15.63 28.02
C SER A 22 -3.48 16.99 27.52
N ASN A 23 -2.31 17.47 27.99
CA ASN A 23 -1.70 18.66 27.42
C ASN A 23 -1.23 18.36 25.96
N PRO A 24 -1.76 19.09 24.95
CA PRO A 24 -1.45 18.88 23.53
C PRO A 24 0.03 18.95 23.18
N ASP A 25 0.82 19.75 23.91
CA ASP A 25 2.26 19.90 23.65
C ASP A 25 3.10 18.82 24.36
N CYS A 26 2.52 18.10 25.32
CA CYS A 26 3.24 17.12 26.15
C CYS A 26 2.98 15.69 25.69
N LYS A 27 1.72 15.25 25.68
CA LYS A 27 1.22 13.92 25.24
C LYS A 27 1.97 12.67 25.74
N LYS A 28 2.90 12.81 26.70
CA LYS A 28 3.75 11.71 27.13
C LYS A 28 2.96 10.62 27.86
N PRO A 29 3.35 9.34 27.74
CA PRO A 29 2.84 8.30 28.61
C PRO A 29 3.09 8.66 30.08
N THR A 30 2.11 8.37 30.91
CA THR A 30 2.13 8.64 32.35
C THR A 30 2.19 7.38 33.19
N ILE A 31 2.18 6.21 32.55
CA ILE A 31 2.34 4.90 33.17
C ILE A 31 3.45 4.13 32.46
N GLY A 32 4.19 3.33 33.21
CA GLY A 32 5.24 2.47 32.67
C GLY A 32 5.60 1.32 33.60
N PRO A 33 6.50 0.43 33.17
CA PRO A 33 6.95 -0.70 33.99
C PRO A 33 7.75 -0.23 35.21
N ASN A 34 7.68 -1.01 36.30
CA ASN A 34 8.55 -0.88 37.46
C ASN A 34 9.59 -2.02 37.46
N SER A 35 10.69 -1.87 38.20
CA SER A 35 11.67 -2.95 38.40
C SER A 35 11.09 -4.16 39.13
N ASP A 36 10.06 -3.95 39.97
CA ASP A 36 9.22 -5.00 40.54
C ASP A 36 8.15 -5.44 39.51
N PRO A 37 8.15 -6.70 39.03
CA PRO A 37 7.20 -7.18 38.01
C PRO A 37 5.72 -7.05 38.39
N ASN A 38 5.40 -6.94 39.69
CA ASN A 38 4.02 -6.81 40.19
C ASN A 38 3.58 -5.35 40.36
N LYS A 39 4.39 -4.37 39.92
CA LYS A 39 4.12 -2.94 40.07
C LYS A 39 4.26 -2.17 38.78
N THR A 40 3.67 -0.98 38.77
CA THR A 40 3.81 0.00 37.70
C THR A 40 4.34 1.31 38.27
N VAL A 41 4.99 2.10 37.41
CA VAL A 41 5.33 3.49 37.69
C VAL A 41 4.20 4.35 37.14
N LEU A 42 3.60 5.20 37.96
CA LEU A 42 2.54 6.13 37.58
C LEU A 42 2.95 7.56 37.94
N ILE A 43 3.11 8.41 36.92
CA ILE A 43 3.42 9.85 37.06
C ILE A 43 2.24 10.73 36.65
N GLY A 44 1.10 10.12 36.32
CA GLY A 44 -0.14 10.80 35.96
C GLY A 44 -1.00 11.09 37.17
N VAL A 45 -1.71 12.22 37.13
CA VAL A 45 -2.59 12.70 38.18
C VAL A 45 -3.90 13.20 37.56
N ALA A 46 -5.01 13.00 38.27
CA ALA A 46 -6.27 13.68 37.98
C ALA A 46 -6.19 15.09 38.54
N ALA A 47 -6.07 16.09 37.66
CA ALA A 47 -6.06 17.50 38.01
C ALA A 47 -7.48 18.07 37.92
N HIS A 48 -7.81 19.00 38.81
CA HIS A 48 -9.06 19.72 38.79
C HIS A 48 -9.01 20.86 37.77
N ILE A 49 -10.01 20.96 36.89
CA ILE A 49 -10.15 22.08 35.96
C ILE A 49 -10.51 23.35 36.74
N THR A 50 -11.52 23.26 37.61
CA THR A 50 -11.85 24.27 38.64
C THR A 50 -11.52 23.73 40.03
N ALA A 51 -10.91 24.55 40.90
CA ALA A 51 -10.33 24.05 42.15
C ALA A 51 -11.29 23.26 43.05
N ALA A 52 -10.74 22.22 43.68
CA ALA A 52 -11.36 21.37 44.69
C ALA A 52 -11.66 22.06 46.04
N SER A 53 -11.26 23.32 46.21
CA SER A 53 -11.39 24.05 47.46
C SER A 53 -11.46 25.55 47.21
N VAL A 54 -12.19 26.26 48.07
CA VAL A 54 -12.28 27.72 48.09
C VAL A 54 -10.87 28.35 48.05
N GLY A 55 -10.68 29.35 47.20
CA GLY A 55 -9.41 30.07 47.05
C GLY A 55 -8.35 29.35 46.22
N GLY A 56 -8.66 28.18 45.67
CA GLY A 56 -7.75 27.48 44.74
C GLY A 56 -7.80 28.03 43.30
N PRO A 57 -6.91 27.51 42.42
CA PRO A 57 -6.86 27.90 41.00
C PRO A 57 -8.21 27.73 40.29
N ARG A 58 -8.69 28.80 39.64
CA ARG A 58 -9.96 28.79 38.88
C ARG A 58 -11.16 28.29 39.72
N TYR A 59 -11.18 28.56 41.03
CA TYR A 59 -12.29 28.15 41.90
C TYR A 59 -13.63 28.69 41.39
N ASN A 60 -14.64 27.83 41.30
CA ASN A 60 -16.01 28.19 40.98
C ASN A 60 -16.90 27.98 42.21
N ALA A 61 -17.52 29.06 42.70
CA ALA A 61 -18.36 29.05 43.89
C ALA A 61 -19.73 28.42 43.65
N ASP A 62 -20.17 28.33 42.39
CA ASP A 62 -21.49 27.81 42.01
C ASP A 62 -21.54 26.28 41.99
N LEU A 63 -20.38 25.61 42.02
CA LEU A 63 -20.31 24.14 42.03
C LEU A 63 -20.56 23.57 43.43
N SER A 64 -21.34 22.50 43.50
CA SER A 64 -21.45 21.63 44.68
C SER A 64 -20.16 20.85 44.93
N GLN A 65 -20.09 20.20 46.09
CA GLN A 65 -18.96 19.32 46.43
C GLN A 65 -18.90 18.12 45.46
N GLU A 66 -20.06 17.57 45.11
CA GLU A 66 -20.21 16.47 44.17
C GLU A 66 -19.73 16.86 42.77
N GLU A 67 -20.14 18.03 42.27
CA GLU A 67 -19.70 18.54 40.96
C GLU A 67 -18.20 18.85 40.93
N ARG A 68 -17.63 19.37 42.03
CA ARG A 68 -16.18 19.60 42.12
C ARG A 68 -15.37 18.31 42.03
N ALA A 69 -15.91 17.22 42.56
CA ALA A 69 -15.29 15.89 42.55
C ALA A 69 -15.75 15.01 41.37
N ASP A 70 -16.53 15.55 40.43
CA ASP A 70 -17.00 14.81 39.26
C ASP A 70 -15.92 14.68 38.18
N ILE A 71 -16.01 13.62 37.36
CA ILE A 71 -15.09 13.41 36.24
C ILE A 71 -15.15 14.55 35.22
N ASP A 72 -16.29 15.24 35.10
CA ASP A 72 -16.49 16.39 34.21
C ASP A 72 -15.55 17.53 34.56
N ASN A 73 -15.29 17.76 35.84
CA ASN A 73 -14.32 18.75 36.34
C ASN A 73 -12.86 18.23 36.39
N ALA A 74 -12.59 17.04 35.85
CA ALA A 74 -11.26 16.40 35.92
C ALA A 74 -10.56 16.34 34.57
N ILE A 75 -9.23 16.53 34.57
CA ILE A 75 -8.34 16.32 33.41
C ILE A 75 -7.12 15.49 33.81
N TRP A 76 -6.72 14.53 32.97
CA TRP A 76 -5.54 13.69 33.24
C TRP A 76 -4.26 14.37 32.76
N LEU A 77 -3.33 14.66 33.66
CA LEU A 77 -2.06 15.30 33.34
C LEU A 77 -0.90 14.58 34.00
N CYS A 78 0.30 14.71 33.43
CA CYS A 78 1.50 14.35 34.18
C CYS A 78 1.72 15.35 35.34
N GLN A 79 2.42 14.93 36.39
CA GLN A 79 2.72 15.79 37.55
C GLN A 79 3.25 17.19 37.16
N ASN A 80 4.17 17.27 36.18
CA ASN A 80 4.71 18.56 35.73
C ASN A 80 3.66 19.46 35.09
N CYS A 81 2.81 18.91 34.21
CA CYS A 81 1.78 19.70 33.53
C CYS A 81 0.66 20.11 34.50
N SER A 82 0.30 19.24 35.45
CA SER A 82 -0.65 19.58 36.52
C SER A 82 -0.13 20.75 37.36
N ALA A 83 1.14 20.74 37.76
CA ALA A 83 1.71 21.86 38.51
C ALA A 83 1.81 23.14 37.67
N LEU A 84 2.06 23.03 36.35
CA LEU A 84 2.17 24.17 35.45
C LEU A 84 0.84 24.92 35.29
N ILE A 85 -0.27 24.18 35.08
CA ILE A 85 -1.58 24.81 34.85
C ILE A 85 -2.08 25.57 36.08
N ASP A 86 -1.70 25.15 37.29
CA ASP A 86 -2.12 25.79 38.54
C ASP A 86 -1.31 27.04 38.87
N LYS A 87 -0.07 27.14 38.35
CA LYS A 87 0.81 28.30 38.56
C LYS A 87 0.49 29.49 37.65
N ASP A 88 -0.16 29.25 36.51
CA ASP A 88 -0.50 30.29 35.54
C ASP A 88 -1.97 30.18 35.10
N THR A 89 -2.87 30.57 35.99
CA THR A 89 -4.32 30.47 35.76
C THR A 89 -4.82 31.44 34.68
N VAL A 90 -4.04 32.47 34.35
CA VAL A 90 -4.38 33.44 33.30
C VAL A 90 -4.17 32.82 31.93
N LYS A 91 -3.05 32.11 31.73
CA LYS A 91 -2.77 31.37 30.50
C LYS A 91 -3.62 30.10 30.39
N TYR A 92 -3.76 29.36 31.49
CA TYR A 92 -4.47 28.09 31.52
C TYR A 92 -5.87 28.27 32.11
N THR A 93 -6.78 28.77 31.28
CA THR A 93 -8.19 29.05 31.64
C THR A 93 -9.04 27.78 31.66
N VAL A 94 -10.21 27.83 32.30
CA VAL A 94 -11.18 26.71 32.33
C VAL A 94 -11.54 26.22 30.92
N PRO A 95 -11.95 27.09 29.96
CA PRO A 95 -12.31 26.63 28.61
C PRO A 95 -11.15 25.97 27.85
N LEU A 96 -9.91 26.42 28.11
CA LEU A 96 -8.73 25.81 27.50
C LEU A 96 -8.52 24.38 28.00
N LEU A 97 -8.63 24.16 29.32
CA LEU A 97 -8.46 22.84 29.91
C LEU A 97 -9.60 21.88 29.53
N GLU A 98 -10.84 22.36 29.43
CA GLU A 98 -11.95 21.58 28.88
C GLU A 98 -11.68 21.16 27.43
N LYS A 99 -11.15 22.08 26.61
CA LYS A 99 -10.74 21.76 25.24
C LYS A 99 -9.62 20.72 25.19
N TRP A 100 -8.63 20.81 26.09
CA TRP A 100 -7.56 19.81 26.19
C TRP A 100 -8.10 18.43 26.53
N LYS A 101 -9.03 18.35 27.49
CA LYS A 101 -9.70 17.10 27.86
C LYS A 101 -10.41 16.47 26.66
N ILE A 102 -11.28 17.24 25.99
CA ILE A 102 -12.05 16.76 24.82
C ILE A 102 -11.11 16.26 23.72
N ASN A 103 -10.09 17.05 23.37
CA ASN A 103 -9.14 16.68 22.32
C ASN A 103 -8.37 15.40 22.67
N ALA A 104 -7.95 15.24 23.92
CA ALA A 104 -7.20 14.06 24.34
C ALA A 104 -8.05 12.77 24.28
N GLU A 105 -9.33 12.86 24.63
CA GLU A 105 -10.27 11.74 24.53
C GLU A 105 -10.61 11.39 23.08
N ASP A 106 -10.82 12.40 22.22
CA ASP A 106 -11.04 12.20 20.78
C ASP A 106 -9.81 11.58 20.09
N GLU A 107 -8.59 12.04 20.43
CA GLU A 107 -7.35 11.44 19.94
C GLU A 107 -7.21 9.98 20.38
N ALA A 108 -7.52 9.66 21.63
CA ALA A 108 -7.49 8.29 22.13
C ALA A 108 -8.51 7.40 21.39
N PHE A 109 -9.71 7.92 21.12
CA PHE A 109 -10.72 7.20 20.35
C PHE A 109 -10.30 6.97 18.90
N LYS A 110 -9.76 8.00 18.22
CA LYS A 110 -9.23 7.88 16.85
C LYS A 110 -8.10 6.87 16.75
N ALA A 111 -7.22 6.79 17.76
CA ALA A 111 -6.14 5.81 17.80
C ALA A 111 -6.65 4.35 17.81
N LEU A 112 -7.85 4.10 18.34
CA LEU A 112 -8.49 2.78 18.26
C LEU A 112 -8.98 2.44 16.84
N GLN A 113 -9.31 3.45 16.04
CA GLN A 113 -9.83 3.29 14.68
C GLN A 113 -8.72 3.24 13.62
N GLN A 114 -7.55 3.81 13.91
CA GLN A 114 -6.41 3.81 12.99
C GLN A 114 -5.82 2.40 12.86
N ARG A 115 -5.86 1.86 11.64
CA ARG A 115 -4.96 0.76 11.27
C ARG A 115 -3.55 1.33 11.24
N ASN A 116 -2.67 0.86 12.13
CA ASN A 116 -1.29 1.30 12.20
C ASN A 116 -0.57 1.03 10.86
N TYR A 117 -0.47 2.06 10.02
CA TYR A 117 0.47 2.15 8.90
C TYR A 117 1.73 2.94 9.31
N ALA A 118 2.12 2.86 10.58
CA ALA A 118 3.18 3.69 11.16
C ALA A 118 4.61 3.25 10.80
N ASP A 119 4.80 2.08 10.19
CA ASP A 119 6.10 1.63 9.65
C ASP A 119 6.28 1.94 8.16
N THR A 120 5.36 2.72 7.57
CA THR A 120 5.51 3.15 6.19
C THR A 120 6.52 4.30 6.14
N PRO A 121 7.62 4.22 5.40
CA PRO A 121 8.50 5.37 5.18
C PRO A 121 7.64 6.53 4.69
N LYS A 122 7.90 7.76 5.18
CA LYS A 122 7.18 8.94 4.69
C LYS A 122 7.21 8.92 3.15
N ALA A 123 6.07 9.19 2.53
CA ALA A 123 5.88 9.01 1.10
C ALA A 123 6.84 9.84 0.22
N ASP A 124 7.45 10.88 0.79
CA ASP A 124 8.50 11.70 0.18
C ASP A 124 9.90 11.04 0.17
N GLN A 125 10.11 9.94 0.91
CA GLN A 125 11.39 9.23 1.03
C GLN A 125 11.35 7.79 0.50
N ALA A 126 10.16 7.22 0.25
CA ALA A 126 10.04 5.86 -0.25
C ALA A 126 10.22 5.80 -1.78
N ARG A 127 11.20 5.02 -2.24
CA ARG A 127 11.37 4.73 -3.67
C ARG A 127 10.16 3.91 -4.18
N PRO A 128 9.50 4.34 -5.26
CA PRO A 128 8.47 3.53 -5.91
C PRO A 128 9.09 2.33 -6.65
N TYR A 129 8.39 1.19 -6.66
CA TYR A 129 8.78 -0.01 -7.39
C TYR A 129 7.62 -0.52 -8.24
N ALA A 130 7.74 -0.33 -9.55
CA ALA A 130 6.87 -0.97 -10.53
C ALA A 130 7.54 -2.26 -11.01
N GLU A 131 6.85 -3.38 -10.87
CA GLU A 131 7.31 -4.70 -11.29
C GLU A 131 6.26 -5.33 -12.20
N ALA A 132 6.62 -6.35 -12.97
CA ALA A 132 5.63 -7.03 -13.79
C ALA A 132 5.92 -8.51 -13.96
N GLU A 133 4.86 -9.25 -14.24
CA GLU A 133 4.88 -10.65 -14.62
C GLU A 133 4.17 -10.81 -15.96
N LEU A 134 4.65 -11.75 -16.77
CA LEU A 134 4.00 -12.15 -18.01
C LEU A 134 3.37 -13.53 -17.80
N ILE A 135 2.04 -13.58 -17.77
CA ILE A 135 1.28 -14.78 -17.43
C ILE A 135 0.69 -15.35 -18.72
N TRP A 136 1.04 -16.59 -19.06
CA TRP A 136 0.40 -17.29 -20.17
C TRP A 136 -1.07 -17.58 -19.87
N THR A 137 -1.96 -17.28 -20.82
CA THR A 137 -3.41 -17.51 -20.66
C THR A 137 -3.89 -18.67 -21.51
N HIS A 138 -3.70 -18.59 -22.82
CA HIS A 138 -4.05 -19.66 -23.75
C HIS A 138 -3.27 -19.57 -25.07
N GLY A 139 -3.14 -20.69 -25.76
CA GLY A 139 -2.63 -20.78 -27.12
C GLY A 139 -3.71 -21.26 -28.08
N PHE A 140 -3.66 -20.83 -29.34
CA PHE A 140 -4.53 -21.38 -30.38
C PHE A 140 -3.80 -21.54 -31.71
N LYS A 141 -4.31 -22.46 -32.52
CA LYS A 141 -3.93 -22.67 -33.91
C LYS A 141 -5.13 -22.42 -34.80
N ARG A 142 -4.96 -21.59 -35.83
CA ARG A 142 -5.95 -21.35 -36.88
C ARG A 142 -5.40 -21.80 -38.23
N PRO A 143 -5.95 -22.88 -38.82
CA PRO A 143 -5.63 -23.25 -40.20
C PRO A 143 -6.10 -22.14 -41.15
N GLN A 144 -5.21 -21.70 -42.03
CA GLN A 144 -5.43 -20.69 -43.07
C GLN A 144 -5.64 -21.32 -44.45
N GLY A 145 -5.44 -22.63 -44.58
CA GLY A 145 -5.62 -23.39 -45.82
C GLY A 145 -4.64 -24.56 -45.92
N ALA A 146 -4.95 -25.53 -46.77
CA ALA A 146 -4.05 -26.64 -47.06
C ALA A 146 -2.87 -26.14 -47.91
N SER A 147 -1.66 -26.60 -47.60
CA SER A 147 -0.47 -26.32 -48.38
C SER A 147 -0.39 -27.20 -49.62
N GLN A 148 0.13 -26.63 -50.71
CA GLN A 148 0.47 -27.34 -51.94
C GLN A 148 1.46 -28.49 -51.69
N LYS A 149 2.31 -28.39 -50.67
CA LYS A 149 3.25 -29.46 -50.26
C LYS A 149 2.56 -30.78 -49.95
N THR A 150 1.29 -30.75 -49.53
CA THR A 150 0.51 -31.97 -49.33
C THR A 150 0.42 -32.76 -50.62
N ASN A 151 0.07 -32.10 -51.72
CA ASN A 151 -0.08 -32.75 -53.03
C ASN A 151 1.29 -33.10 -53.63
N GLU A 152 2.31 -32.29 -53.39
CA GLU A 152 3.69 -32.59 -53.84
C GLU A 152 4.24 -33.87 -53.23
N ILE A 153 3.90 -34.17 -51.97
CA ILE A 153 4.40 -35.36 -51.25
C ILE A 153 3.54 -36.59 -51.54
N TYR A 154 2.21 -36.46 -51.56
CA TYR A 154 1.30 -37.61 -51.60
C TYR A 154 0.59 -37.82 -52.95
N GLY A 155 0.63 -36.84 -53.85
CA GLY A 155 -0.08 -36.89 -55.13
C GLY A 155 -1.57 -37.17 -54.95
N ASP A 156 -2.09 -38.12 -55.74
CA ASP A 156 -3.49 -38.57 -55.68
C ASP A 156 -3.73 -39.70 -54.65
N THR A 157 -2.74 -40.02 -53.81
CA THR A 157 -2.87 -41.08 -52.81
C THR A 157 -3.86 -40.66 -51.72
N PRO A 158 -4.86 -41.48 -51.37
CA PRO A 158 -5.72 -41.20 -50.23
C PRO A 158 -4.91 -41.09 -48.95
N ILE A 159 -4.99 -39.95 -48.27
CA ILE A 159 -4.30 -39.68 -47.00
C ILE A 159 -5.28 -39.41 -45.88
N SER A 160 -4.84 -39.66 -44.65
CA SER A 160 -5.54 -39.22 -43.45
C SER A 160 -5.49 -37.70 -43.33
N ILE A 161 -6.55 -37.11 -42.76
CA ILE A 161 -6.60 -35.67 -42.46
C ILE A 161 -5.43 -35.22 -41.55
N MET A 162 -4.88 -36.13 -40.74
CA MET A 162 -3.73 -35.87 -39.88
C MET A 162 -2.42 -35.65 -40.67
N GLN A 163 -2.34 -36.18 -41.90
CA GLN A 163 -1.17 -36.08 -42.77
C GLN A 163 -1.17 -34.83 -43.65
N VAL A 164 -2.29 -34.08 -43.67
CA VAL A 164 -2.41 -32.85 -44.44
C VAL A 164 -1.48 -31.78 -43.88
N ILE A 165 -0.72 -31.13 -44.75
CA ILE A 165 0.12 -29.99 -44.41
C ILE A 165 -0.74 -28.73 -44.51
N TRP A 166 -0.76 -27.94 -43.44
CA TRP A 166 -1.56 -26.73 -43.35
C TRP A 166 -0.67 -25.49 -43.23
N TYR A 167 -1.08 -24.40 -43.86
CA TYR A 167 -0.67 -23.07 -43.43
C TYR A 167 -1.41 -22.73 -42.15
N ASN A 168 -0.69 -22.60 -41.04
CA ASN A 168 -1.27 -22.30 -39.73
C ASN A 168 -0.83 -20.93 -39.23
N HIS A 169 -1.75 -20.21 -38.61
CA HIS A 169 -1.45 -19.12 -37.70
C HIS A 169 -1.49 -19.66 -36.26
N ILE A 170 -0.36 -19.60 -35.57
CA ILE A 170 -0.23 -20.06 -34.18
C ILE A 170 -0.02 -18.82 -33.31
N ALA A 171 -0.81 -18.67 -32.25
CA ALA A 171 -0.72 -17.55 -31.32
C ALA A 171 -0.71 -18.02 -29.87
N TRP A 172 0.03 -17.30 -29.04
CA TRP A 172 0.04 -17.42 -27.58
C TRP A 172 -0.39 -16.08 -27.01
N ASN A 173 -1.39 -16.13 -26.12
CA ASN A 173 -1.93 -14.97 -25.46
C ASN A 173 -1.41 -14.92 -24.02
N TYR A 174 -1.20 -13.69 -23.55
CA TYR A 174 -0.64 -13.41 -22.24
C TYR A 174 -1.39 -12.28 -21.56
N GLU A 175 -1.28 -12.26 -20.24
CA GLU A 175 -1.61 -11.13 -19.40
C GLU A 175 -0.29 -10.57 -18.83
N LEU A 176 0.06 -9.35 -19.23
CA LEU A 176 1.15 -8.60 -18.63
C LEU A 176 0.60 -7.88 -17.40
N LYS A 177 0.92 -8.41 -16.23
CA LYS A 177 0.43 -7.91 -14.95
C LYS A 177 1.49 -7.07 -14.29
N ILE A 178 1.20 -5.78 -14.12
CA ILE A 178 2.10 -4.78 -13.56
C ILE A 178 1.66 -4.51 -12.12
N TYR A 179 2.58 -4.61 -11.18
CA TYR A 179 2.37 -4.45 -9.75
C TYR A 179 3.06 -3.18 -9.26
N ASN A 180 2.38 -2.45 -8.38
CA ASN A 180 3.03 -1.50 -7.49
C ASN A 180 3.44 -2.24 -6.20
N ASN A 181 4.70 -2.68 -6.14
CA ASN A 181 5.27 -3.36 -4.96
C ASN A 181 5.87 -2.36 -3.96
N SER A 182 5.35 -1.14 -3.93
CA SER A 182 5.78 -0.10 -3.01
C SER A 182 4.62 0.48 -2.21
N SER A 183 4.97 1.15 -1.12
CA SER A 183 4.03 1.81 -0.22
C SER A 183 3.56 3.18 -0.71
N VAL A 184 4.05 3.63 -1.87
CA VAL A 184 3.74 4.94 -2.47
C VAL A 184 3.07 4.74 -3.82
N GLY A 185 2.31 5.73 -4.28
CA GLY A 185 1.65 5.67 -5.59
C GLY A 185 2.66 5.72 -6.75
N LEU A 186 2.36 5.00 -7.84
CA LEU A 186 3.00 5.19 -9.14
C LEU A 186 2.12 6.10 -9.99
N PHE A 187 2.70 7.11 -10.61
CA PHE A 187 1.98 8.06 -11.46
C PHE A 187 2.56 8.05 -12.88
N ASN A 188 1.75 8.39 -13.87
CA ASN A 188 2.17 8.52 -15.27
C ASN A 188 2.94 7.30 -15.81
N LEU A 189 2.52 6.09 -15.43
CA LEU A 189 3.13 4.83 -15.88
C LEU A 189 3.20 4.81 -17.42
N LYS A 190 4.31 4.36 -17.99
CA LYS A 190 4.44 4.14 -19.43
C LYS A 190 5.12 2.81 -19.62
N LEU A 191 4.72 2.14 -20.69
CA LEU A 191 5.29 0.87 -21.10
C LEU A 191 5.91 1.05 -22.47
N HIS A 192 7.23 0.95 -22.52
CA HIS A 192 8.01 0.98 -23.75
C HIS A 192 8.42 -0.45 -24.12
N GLN A 193 8.34 -0.75 -25.40
CA GLN A 193 8.80 -2.02 -25.96
C GLN A 193 10.10 -1.74 -26.70
N HIS A 194 11.15 -2.51 -26.39
CA HIS A 194 12.41 -2.40 -27.11
C HIS A 194 12.20 -2.69 -28.61
N HIS A 195 12.93 -1.99 -29.48
CA HIS A 195 12.75 -2.10 -30.94
C HIS A 195 13.06 -3.51 -31.50
N SER A 196 13.84 -4.32 -30.77
CA SER A 196 14.11 -5.72 -31.13
C SER A 196 12.90 -6.65 -30.93
N ASN A 197 11.85 -6.20 -30.24
CA ASN A 197 10.67 -7.02 -29.97
C ASN A 197 9.78 -7.10 -31.21
N SER A 198 10.12 -7.97 -32.16
CA SER A 198 9.34 -8.10 -33.40
C SER A 198 8.07 -8.95 -33.27
N PHE A 199 8.00 -9.81 -32.25
CA PHE A 199 6.95 -10.83 -32.13
C PHE A 199 5.99 -10.60 -30.96
N PHE A 200 6.16 -9.56 -30.15
CA PHE A 200 5.30 -9.28 -29.00
C PHE A 200 4.41 -8.08 -29.29
N HIS A 201 3.11 -8.23 -29.04
CA HIS A 201 2.11 -7.21 -29.33
C HIS A 201 1.16 -7.04 -28.15
N LEU A 202 1.12 -5.83 -27.60
CA LEU A 202 0.06 -5.44 -26.67
C LEU A 202 -1.27 -5.31 -27.43
N LYS A 203 -2.31 -5.97 -26.94
CA LYS A 203 -3.67 -5.88 -27.48
C LYS A 203 -4.44 -4.70 -26.93
N GLU A 204 -3.95 -4.11 -25.84
CA GLU A 204 -4.59 -3.01 -25.12
C GLU A 204 -3.57 -1.90 -24.86
N LYS A 205 -4.06 -0.66 -24.79
CA LYS A 205 -3.24 0.49 -24.38
C LYS A 205 -3.37 0.66 -22.87
N LEU A 206 -2.34 1.24 -22.25
CA LEU A 206 -2.44 1.73 -20.88
C LEU A 206 -3.65 2.69 -20.73
N PRO A 207 -4.38 2.64 -19.61
CA PRO A 207 -5.46 3.59 -19.33
C PRO A 207 -4.97 5.04 -19.39
N LYS A 208 -5.85 5.96 -19.83
CA LYS A 208 -5.52 7.41 -19.90
C LYS A 208 -5.11 8.01 -18.56
N ILE A 209 -5.65 7.50 -17.46
CA ILE A 209 -5.25 7.83 -16.09
C ILE A 209 -4.68 6.54 -15.52
N ASN A 210 -3.37 6.50 -15.21
CA ASN A 210 -2.71 5.28 -14.73
C ASN A 210 -1.94 5.50 -13.44
N ASN A 211 -2.57 6.22 -12.52
CA ASN A 211 -2.08 6.27 -11.16
C ASN A 211 -2.33 4.91 -10.53
N LEU A 212 -1.28 4.14 -10.29
CA LEU A 212 -1.36 2.82 -9.67
C LEU A 212 -1.14 3.00 -8.16
N PRO A 213 -2.19 2.83 -7.32
CA PRO A 213 -2.06 3.03 -5.88
C PRO A 213 -1.09 2.01 -5.24
N PRO A 214 -0.63 2.26 -4.00
CA PRO A 214 0.19 1.31 -3.26
C PRO A 214 -0.41 -0.10 -3.24
N TYR A 215 0.41 -1.11 -3.49
CA TYR A 215 0.04 -2.53 -3.43
C TYR A 215 -1.15 -2.91 -4.34
N ARG A 216 -1.31 -2.20 -5.46
CA ARG A 216 -2.29 -2.50 -6.50
C ARG A 216 -1.61 -2.95 -7.78
N ASP A 217 -2.39 -3.61 -8.62
CA ASP A 217 -1.98 -4.14 -9.90
C ASP A 217 -2.84 -3.63 -11.07
N LEU A 218 -2.27 -3.73 -12.26
CA LEU A 218 -2.90 -3.45 -13.54
C LEU A 218 -2.54 -4.57 -14.52
N SER A 219 -3.53 -5.05 -15.26
CA SER A 219 -3.32 -6.06 -16.29
C SER A 219 -3.48 -5.48 -17.70
N LEU A 220 -2.61 -5.92 -18.61
CA LEU A 220 -2.70 -5.64 -20.03
C LEU A 220 -2.67 -6.94 -20.82
N ARG A 221 -3.56 -7.09 -21.80
CA ARG A 221 -3.51 -8.24 -22.71
C ARG A 221 -2.38 -8.10 -23.73
N ALA A 222 -1.68 -9.20 -23.98
CA ALA A 222 -0.62 -9.28 -24.98
C ALA A 222 -0.68 -10.58 -25.78
N GLU A 223 -0.01 -10.61 -26.92
CA GLU A 223 0.06 -11.77 -27.81
C GLU A 223 1.44 -11.86 -28.46
N THR A 224 1.91 -13.09 -28.66
CA THR A 224 2.90 -13.41 -29.69
C THR A 224 2.31 -14.37 -30.69
N SER A 225 2.71 -14.29 -31.96
CA SER A 225 2.23 -15.22 -32.97
C SER A 225 3.28 -15.52 -34.02
N ARG A 226 3.08 -16.62 -34.74
CA ARG A 226 3.88 -16.99 -35.90
C ARG A 226 3.04 -17.72 -36.92
N PHE A 227 3.47 -17.61 -38.17
CA PHE A 227 3.01 -18.51 -39.22
C PHE A 227 3.87 -19.78 -39.22
N PHE A 228 3.22 -20.90 -39.47
CA PHE A 228 3.87 -22.21 -39.55
C PHE A 228 3.21 -23.03 -40.64
N GLU A 229 4.01 -23.58 -41.53
CA GLU A 229 3.57 -24.52 -42.56
C GLU A 229 4.03 -25.92 -42.16
N GLY A 230 3.08 -26.82 -41.92
CA GLY A 230 3.40 -28.16 -41.47
C GLY A 230 2.15 -28.97 -41.09
N THR A 231 2.39 -30.17 -40.62
CA THR A 231 1.34 -31.09 -40.16
C THR A 231 0.71 -30.63 -38.86
N GLY A 232 -0.45 -31.22 -38.53
CA GLY A 232 -1.12 -30.99 -37.26
C GLY A 232 -0.26 -31.34 -36.04
N GLU A 233 0.49 -32.44 -36.12
CA GLU A 233 1.37 -32.92 -35.05
C GLU A 233 2.57 -32.00 -34.81
N GLU A 234 3.20 -31.50 -35.86
CA GLU A 234 4.32 -30.55 -35.74
C GLU A 234 3.87 -29.24 -35.13
N ALA A 235 2.70 -28.73 -35.53
CA ALA A 235 2.11 -27.54 -34.92
C ALA A 235 1.84 -27.74 -33.42
N ASN A 236 1.37 -28.92 -33.00
CA ASN A 236 1.15 -29.23 -31.59
C ASN A 236 2.47 -29.28 -30.79
N LYS A 237 3.56 -29.76 -31.40
CA LYS A 237 4.90 -29.72 -30.79
C LYS A 237 5.39 -28.27 -30.59
N ILE A 238 5.15 -27.40 -31.56
CA ILE A 238 5.49 -25.97 -31.47
C ILE A 238 4.69 -25.25 -30.38
N MET A 239 3.41 -25.62 -30.21
CA MET A 239 2.54 -25.02 -29.20
C MET A 239 2.79 -25.53 -27.77
N LYS A 240 3.53 -26.63 -27.61
CA LYS A 240 3.81 -27.25 -26.30
C LYS A 240 4.46 -26.27 -25.30
N PRO A 241 5.49 -25.47 -25.65
CA PRO A 241 5.96 -24.41 -24.77
C PRO A 241 4.95 -23.25 -24.68
N HIS A 242 4.66 -22.82 -23.46
CA HIS A 242 3.83 -21.63 -23.21
C HIS A 242 4.55 -20.32 -23.58
N PHE A 243 5.89 -20.32 -23.54
CA PHE A 243 6.76 -19.21 -23.93
C PHE A 243 7.65 -19.68 -25.08
N PRO A 244 7.29 -19.40 -26.35
CA PRO A 244 8.04 -19.89 -27.50
C PRO A 244 9.41 -19.21 -27.63
N ASP A 245 10.36 -19.85 -28.30
CA ASP A 245 11.74 -19.35 -28.47
C ASP A 245 11.81 -17.94 -29.06
N GLN A 246 10.88 -17.59 -29.97
CA GLN A 246 10.81 -16.27 -30.58
C GLN A 246 10.47 -15.13 -29.60
N LEU A 247 9.93 -15.48 -28.42
CA LEU A 247 9.60 -14.53 -27.36
C LEU A 247 10.76 -14.37 -26.37
N GLN A 248 11.73 -15.30 -26.36
CA GLN A 248 12.86 -15.25 -25.43
C GLN A 248 13.71 -14.01 -25.68
N GLY A 249 14.18 -13.37 -24.61
CA GLY A 249 14.88 -12.08 -24.69
C GLY A 249 13.96 -10.89 -24.94
N LEU A 250 12.63 -11.05 -24.81
CA LEU A 250 11.68 -9.93 -24.79
C LEU A 250 12.12 -8.87 -23.79
N ARG A 251 12.24 -7.61 -24.23
CA ARG A 251 12.69 -6.49 -23.41
C ARG A 251 11.63 -5.40 -23.29
N LEU A 252 11.13 -5.15 -22.09
CA LEU A 252 10.15 -4.11 -21.79
C LEU A 252 10.75 -3.10 -20.81
N LEU A 253 10.28 -1.86 -20.86
CA LEU A 253 10.69 -0.82 -19.92
C LEU A 253 9.43 -0.15 -19.36
N LEU A 254 9.28 -0.21 -18.04
CA LEU A 254 8.31 0.59 -17.31
C LEU A 254 8.96 1.92 -16.94
N GLU A 255 8.31 3.03 -17.27
CA GLU A 255 8.66 4.37 -16.82
C GLU A 255 7.53 4.89 -15.94
N TYR A 256 7.82 5.42 -14.75
CA TYR A 256 6.80 5.90 -13.81
C TYR A 256 7.33 7.01 -12.93
N THR A 257 6.44 7.82 -12.38
CA THR A 257 6.76 8.95 -11.50
C THR A 257 6.36 8.62 -10.07
N GLY A 258 7.24 8.88 -9.10
CA GLY A 258 6.95 8.75 -7.67
C GLY A 258 6.23 9.97 -7.08
N GLU A 259 5.81 9.87 -5.82
CA GLU A 259 5.23 11.00 -5.07
C GLU A 259 6.23 12.15 -4.87
N ASP A 260 7.53 11.84 -4.88
CA ASP A 260 8.65 12.78 -4.87
C ASP A 260 8.83 13.54 -6.20
N ARG A 261 7.97 13.27 -7.21
CA ARG A 261 8.00 13.83 -8.56
C ARG A 261 9.23 13.46 -9.38
N LYS A 262 10.02 12.48 -8.95
CA LYS A 262 11.11 11.92 -9.76
C LYS A 262 10.58 10.81 -10.65
N THR A 263 11.23 10.64 -11.80
CA THR A 263 10.95 9.55 -12.73
C THR A 263 11.87 8.38 -12.43
N TYR A 264 11.30 7.18 -12.45
CA TYR A 264 11.95 5.91 -12.19
C TYR A 264 11.68 4.95 -13.34
N PHE A 265 12.56 3.95 -13.47
CA PHE A 265 12.49 3.00 -14.56
C PHE A 265 12.65 1.58 -14.03
N THR A 266 11.92 0.63 -14.63
CA THR A 266 12.12 -0.80 -14.42
C THR A 266 12.27 -1.48 -15.77
N GLU A 267 13.42 -2.06 -16.02
CA GLU A 267 13.68 -2.90 -17.17
C GLU A 267 13.25 -4.35 -16.86
N LEU A 268 12.57 -4.97 -17.82
CA LEU A 268 12.05 -6.32 -17.74
C LEU A 268 12.57 -7.14 -18.93
N THR A 269 13.26 -8.24 -18.66
CA THR A 269 13.79 -9.15 -19.70
C THR A 269 13.24 -10.56 -19.52
N LEU A 270 12.58 -11.13 -20.53
CA LEU A 270 12.08 -12.50 -20.47
C LEU A 270 13.21 -13.51 -20.61
N ASN A 271 13.38 -14.35 -19.59
CA ASN A 271 14.32 -15.47 -19.55
C ASN A 271 13.58 -16.75 -19.13
N GLY A 272 13.41 -17.68 -20.07
CA GLY A 272 12.60 -18.87 -19.86
C GLY A 272 11.12 -18.50 -19.72
N ASN A 273 10.58 -18.65 -18.51
CA ASN A 273 9.17 -18.40 -18.21
C ASN A 273 8.95 -17.20 -17.27
N THR A 274 10.01 -16.45 -16.93
CA THR A 274 9.94 -15.34 -15.96
C THR A 274 10.59 -14.08 -16.51
N LEU A 275 10.12 -12.92 -16.04
CA LEU A 275 10.75 -11.64 -16.30
C LEU A 275 11.83 -11.40 -15.25
N THR A 276 13.07 -11.22 -15.71
CA THR A 276 14.14 -10.65 -14.89
C THR A 276 13.91 -9.16 -14.77
N ILE A 277 13.98 -8.64 -13.54
CA ILE A 277 13.60 -7.27 -13.20
C ILE A 277 14.84 -6.50 -12.77
N VAL A 278 15.06 -5.33 -13.34
CA VAL A 278 16.15 -4.42 -12.97
C VAL A 278 15.59 -3.02 -12.78
N HIS A 279 15.76 -2.45 -11.58
CA HIS A 279 15.36 -1.07 -11.29
C HIS A 279 16.48 -0.09 -11.63
N LEU A 280 16.12 0.99 -12.30
CA LEU A 280 17.06 1.97 -12.84
C LEU A 280 16.63 3.38 -12.44
N ASP A 281 17.63 4.25 -12.25
CA ASP A 281 17.43 5.68 -11.94
C ASP A 281 17.42 6.55 -13.21
N GLU A 282 17.94 6.02 -14.33
CA GLU A 282 18.01 6.71 -15.61
C GLU A 282 17.40 5.85 -16.72
N LYS A 283 16.86 6.52 -17.74
CA LYS A 283 16.27 5.83 -18.89
C LYS A 283 17.39 5.19 -19.74
N PRO A 284 17.32 3.90 -20.07
CA PRO A 284 18.21 3.30 -21.06
C PRO A 284 18.06 3.96 -22.44
N ASN A 285 19.17 4.12 -23.15
CA ASN A 285 19.22 4.83 -24.45
C ASN A 285 18.56 4.05 -25.61
N ASP A 286 18.32 2.76 -25.43
CA ASP A 286 17.88 1.81 -26.45
C ASP A 286 16.34 1.60 -26.48
N TYR A 287 15.58 2.43 -25.76
CA TYR A 287 14.11 2.42 -25.69
C TYR A 287 13.43 3.72 -26.16
#